data_AF-A0A2W2FK72-F1
#
_entry.id   AF-A0A2W2FK72-F1
#
_cell.length_a   1.000
_cell.length_b   1.000
_cell.length_c   1.000
_cell.angle_alpha   90.00
_cell.angle_beta   90.00
_cell.angle_gamma   90.00
#
_symmetry.space_group_name_H-M   'P 1'
#
loop_
_entity.id
_entity.type
_entity.pdbx_description
1 polymer ?
#
loop_
_entity_poly.entity_id
_entity_poly.type
_entity_poly.pdbx_seq_one_letter_code
_entity_poly.pdbx_strand_id
1 'polypeptide(L)'
;MTEVEKPPSGPPQSPDTASYNVAAQAIQQILANTTGRPANAEQNTLVNRVIDAWRRRHSRADPNPILTLIAGYAGSGKTEFARLLSDITGWALLDKDALTRPLVERLLISLGGDPHDRHTDLYLREVRPLEYHCMMETAFDNLNAGTSAVLSAPFVAELADTEWVARLTKRCADKGAEVAVVWVLCDAESIRKHIEIRCDARDAWKLQNWEAYVSTLNTAAGPPAAHITIDNRLGAAFDLAKQASETLLRSRQAAEGVR
;
A
#
# COMPACT_ATOMS: atom_id res chain seq x y z
N MET A 1 50.90 -2.17 32.70
CA MET A 1 49.71 -1.30 32.73
C MET A 1 48.73 -1.91 31.74
N THR A 2 47.77 -2.66 32.24
CA THR A 2 46.74 -3.35 31.46
C THR A 2 45.48 -2.48 31.47
N GLU A 3 45.06 -2.01 30.29
CA GLU A 3 43.79 -1.31 30.12
C GLU A 3 42.64 -2.32 30.19
N VAL A 4 41.66 -2.02 31.04
CA VAL A 4 40.43 -2.80 31.20
C VAL A 4 39.43 -2.33 30.16
N GLU A 5 39.07 -3.23 29.24
CA GLU A 5 38.02 -3.04 28.25
C GLU A 5 36.66 -2.84 28.94
N LYS A 6 35.96 -1.76 28.57
CA LYS A 6 34.61 -1.44 29.06
C LYS A 6 33.60 -2.32 28.32
N PRO A 7 32.66 -2.99 29.02
CA PRO A 7 31.74 -3.91 28.36
C PRO A 7 30.75 -3.17 27.44
N PRO A 8 30.26 -3.83 26.37
CA PRO A 8 29.33 -3.22 25.42
C PRO A 8 28.03 -2.82 26.11
N SER A 9 27.56 -1.61 25.82
CA SER A 9 26.27 -1.08 26.27
C SER A 9 25.14 -2.04 25.88
N GLY A 10 24.39 -2.50 26.87
CA GLY A 10 23.23 -3.38 26.68
C GLY A 10 22.13 -2.76 25.79
N PRO A 11 21.13 -3.56 25.39
CA PRO A 11 20.06 -3.12 24.50
C PRO A 11 19.35 -1.87 25.04
N PRO A 12 18.95 -0.91 24.17
CA PRO A 12 18.42 0.38 24.58
C PRO A 12 17.18 0.18 25.45
N GLN A 13 17.18 0.64 26.70
CA GLN A 13 16.13 0.44 27.71
C GLN A 13 14.72 0.86 27.25
N SER A 14 13.69 0.28 27.87
CA SER A 14 12.26 0.54 27.55
C SER A 14 11.90 1.99 27.75
N PRO A 15 11.03 2.59 26.92
CA PRO A 15 10.29 3.75 27.36
C PRO A 15 9.47 3.33 28.59
N ASP A 16 9.69 4.00 29.70
CA ASP A 16 9.09 3.68 30.99
C ASP A 16 7.57 3.85 30.91
N THR A 17 6.78 2.97 31.54
CA THR A 17 5.30 3.03 31.57
C THR A 17 4.79 4.40 32.00
N ALA A 18 5.58 5.10 32.84
CA ALA A 18 5.36 6.48 33.24
C ALA A 18 5.35 7.46 32.05
N SER A 19 6.24 7.31 31.08
CA SER A 19 6.32 8.18 29.88
C SER A 19 5.07 8.05 28.99
N TYR A 20 4.53 6.83 28.84
CA TYR A 20 3.29 6.61 28.11
C TYR A 20 2.07 7.24 28.80
N ASN A 21 2.04 7.22 30.14
CA ASN A 21 0.96 7.83 30.90
C ASN A 21 1.00 9.36 30.84
N VAL A 22 2.19 9.97 30.88
CA VAL A 22 2.35 11.43 30.72
C VAL A 22 1.87 11.90 29.34
N ALA A 23 2.24 11.19 28.27
CA ALA A 23 1.79 11.53 26.92
C ALA A 23 0.28 11.36 26.74
N ALA A 24 -0.32 10.31 27.30
CA ALA A 24 -1.77 10.12 27.28
C ALA A 24 -2.51 11.27 28.00
N GLN A 25 -2.00 11.72 29.15
CA GLN A 25 -2.54 12.87 29.88
C GLN A 25 -2.41 14.17 29.08
N ALA A 26 -1.29 14.39 28.39
CA ALA A 26 -1.09 15.54 27.52
C ALA A 26 -2.09 15.55 26.35
N ILE A 27 -2.32 14.40 25.71
CA ILE A 27 -3.34 14.25 24.64
C ILE A 27 -4.73 14.60 25.16
N GLN A 28 -5.10 14.11 26.35
CA GLN A 28 -6.38 14.42 26.98
C GLN A 28 -6.54 15.91 27.25
N GLN A 29 -5.51 16.58 27.78
CA GLN A 29 -5.54 18.01 28.08
C GLN A 29 -5.68 18.86 26.81
N ILE A 30 -4.94 18.54 25.75
CA ILE A 30 -5.04 19.24 24.45
C ILE A 30 -6.47 19.13 23.91
N LEU A 31 -7.04 17.92 23.90
CA LEU A 31 -8.37 17.68 23.34
C LEU A 31 -9.49 18.28 24.20
N ALA A 32 -9.36 18.25 25.53
CA ALA A 32 -10.33 18.86 26.46
C ALA A 32 -10.35 20.40 26.38
N ASN A 33 -9.20 21.03 26.19
CA ASN A 33 -9.09 22.50 26.11
C ASN A 33 -9.59 23.07 24.77
N THR A 34 -9.79 22.22 23.76
CA THR A 34 -10.20 22.64 22.41
C THR A 34 -11.73 22.77 22.27
N THR A 35 -12.52 22.08 23.12
CA THR A 35 -13.99 21.98 22.93
C THR A 35 -14.81 22.96 23.76
N GLY A 36 -14.24 23.61 24.79
CA GLY A 36 -14.92 24.60 25.63
C GLY A 36 -16.22 24.12 26.31
N ARG A 37 -16.50 22.81 26.28
CA ARG A 37 -17.71 22.15 26.78
C ARG A 37 -17.32 20.81 27.44
N PRO A 38 -18.06 20.33 28.46
CA PRO A 38 -17.79 19.04 29.06
C PRO A 38 -17.85 17.92 28.02
N ALA A 39 -16.87 17.01 28.06
CA ALA A 39 -16.71 15.97 27.05
C ALA A 39 -17.95 15.04 27.01
N ASN A 40 -18.63 14.95 25.87
CA ASN A 40 -19.71 13.97 25.69
C ASN A 40 -19.14 12.55 25.45
N ALA A 41 -20.00 11.53 25.45
CA ALA A 41 -19.57 10.13 25.29
C ALA A 41 -18.79 9.86 23.98
N GLU A 42 -19.15 10.56 22.90
CA GLU A 42 -18.47 10.46 21.61
C GLU A 42 -17.06 11.07 21.65
N GLN A 43 -16.89 12.22 22.30
CA GLN A 43 -15.59 12.85 22.51
C GLN A 43 -14.67 11.97 23.34
N ASN A 44 -15.16 11.37 24.43
CA ASN A 44 -14.38 10.41 25.22
C ASN A 44 -13.97 9.18 24.40
N THR A 45 -14.85 8.70 23.53
CA THR A 45 -14.54 7.58 22.62
C THR A 45 -13.42 7.94 21.65
N LEU A 46 -13.46 9.13 21.03
CA LEU A 46 -12.41 9.59 20.13
C LEU A 46 -11.08 9.77 20.87
N VAL A 47 -11.09 10.41 22.04
CA VAL A 47 -9.89 10.61 22.86
C VAL A 47 -9.22 9.28 23.19
N ASN A 48 -9.99 8.27 23.61
CA ASN A 48 -9.46 6.94 23.89
C ASN A 48 -8.86 6.28 22.65
N ARG A 49 -9.51 6.40 21.48
CA ARG A 49 -8.96 5.90 20.20
C ARG A 49 -7.64 6.58 19.84
N VAL A 50 -7.51 7.89 20.06
CA VAL A 50 -6.27 8.64 19.81
C VAL A 50 -5.15 8.16 20.73
N ILE A 51 -5.44 7.97 22.02
CA ILE A 51 -4.47 7.44 22.98
C ILE A 51 -4.02 6.04 22.60
N ASP A 52 -4.95 5.15 22.24
CA ASP A 52 -4.62 3.77 21.86
C ASP A 52 -3.84 3.69 20.54
N ALA A 53 -4.13 4.58 19.59
CA ALA A 53 -3.33 4.72 18.37
C ALA A 53 -1.91 5.21 18.69
N TRP A 54 -1.77 6.22 19.54
CA TRP A 54 -0.48 6.74 19.97
C TRP A 54 0.35 5.66 20.70
N ARG A 55 -0.27 4.89 21.60
CA ARG A 55 0.38 3.79 22.33
C ARG A 55 0.89 2.70 21.41
N ARG A 56 0.06 2.23 20.47
CA ARG A 56 0.47 1.20 19.49
C ARG A 56 1.70 1.65 18.70
N ARG A 57 1.64 2.88 18.19
CA ARG A 57 2.69 3.48 17.38
C ARG A 57 4.03 3.68 18.11
N HIS A 58 3.98 3.99 19.40
CA HIS A 58 5.19 4.26 20.18
C HIS A 58 5.63 3.05 21.00
N SER A 59 4.90 1.93 20.93
CA SER A 59 5.33 0.68 21.54
C SER A 59 6.55 0.13 20.80
N ARG A 60 7.53 -0.34 21.58
CA ARG A 60 8.96 -0.48 21.28
C ARG A 60 9.34 -1.46 20.14
N ALA A 61 8.38 -1.94 19.36
CA ALA A 61 8.57 -2.98 18.36
C ALA A 61 8.07 -2.60 16.97
N ASP A 62 7.61 -1.37 16.72
CA ASP A 62 7.18 -1.01 15.37
C ASP A 62 8.41 -0.93 14.45
N PRO A 63 8.53 -1.82 13.45
CA PRO A 63 9.60 -1.74 12.47
C PRO A 63 9.48 -0.43 11.69
N ASN A 64 10.57 -0.02 11.05
CA ASN A 64 10.57 1.11 10.12
C ASN A 64 9.36 1.00 9.16
N PRO A 65 8.61 2.09 8.91
CA PRO A 65 7.50 2.07 7.97
C PRO A 65 7.97 1.52 6.62
N ILE A 66 7.14 0.73 5.96
CA ILE A 66 7.49 0.13 4.69
C ILE A 66 6.51 0.55 3.61
N LEU A 67 7.05 0.90 2.46
CA LEU A 67 6.32 1.16 1.24
C LEU A 67 6.35 -0.10 0.37
N THR A 68 5.21 -0.77 0.23
CA THR A 68 5.13 -2.00 -0.56
C THR A 68 4.45 -1.72 -1.90
N LEU A 69 5.19 -1.87 -3.00
CA LEU A 69 4.66 -1.79 -4.36
C LEU A 69 4.12 -3.16 -4.79
N ILE A 70 2.82 -3.27 -5.01
CA ILE A 70 2.18 -4.44 -5.62
C ILE A 70 1.97 -4.15 -7.10
N ALA A 71 2.87 -4.70 -7.91
CA ALA A 71 3.00 -4.44 -9.34
C ALA A 71 2.49 -5.61 -10.19
N GLY A 72 2.22 -5.35 -11.47
CA GLY A 72 1.82 -6.37 -12.44
C GLY A 72 0.81 -5.85 -13.47
N TYR A 73 0.63 -6.59 -14.55
CA TYR A 73 -0.23 -6.16 -15.65
C TYR A 73 -1.70 -5.95 -15.25
N ALA A 74 -2.46 -5.26 -16.10
CA ALA A 74 -3.91 -5.21 -15.96
C ALA A 74 -4.46 -6.65 -16.05
N GLY A 75 -5.34 -7.03 -15.12
CA GLY A 75 -5.84 -8.41 -15.02
C GLY A 75 -4.92 -9.40 -14.29
N SER A 76 -3.75 -9.00 -13.77
CA SER A 76 -2.85 -9.95 -13.09
C SER A 76 -3.30 -10.39 -11.69
N GLY A 77 -4.26 -9.69 -11.07
CA GLY A 77 -4.70 -9.95 -9.68
C GLY A 77 -4.03 -9.09 -8.61
N LYS A 78 -3.15 -8.14 -8.98
CA LYS A 78 -2.46 -7.24 -8.04
C LYS A 78 -3.35 -6.54 -7.02
N THR A 79 -4.53 -6.05 -7.41
CA THR A 79 -5.44 -5.34 -6.49
C THR A 79 -5.98 -6.29 -5.42
N GLU A 80 -6.23 -7.55 -5.76
CA GLU A 80 -6.72 -8.54 -4.81
C GLU A 80 -5.61 -8.94 -3.83
N PHE A 81 -4.36 -9.09 -4.30
CA PHE A 81 -3.21 -9.31 -3.43
C PHE A 81 -2.90 -8.10 -2.53
N ALA A 82 -3.04 -6.88 -3.06
CA ALA A 82 -2.84 -5.68 -2.28
C ALA A 82 -3.89 -5.54 -1.15
N ARG A 83 -5.15 -5.89 -1.42
CA ARG A 83 -6.21 -5.99 -0.39
C ARG A 83 -5.87 -7.04 0.65
N LEU A 84 -5.49 -8.23 0.22
CA LEU A 84 -5.07 -9.31 1.12
C LEU A 84 -3.97 -8.86 2.08
N LEU A 85 -2.91 -8.24 1.54
CA LEU A 85 -1.80 -7.74 2.34
C LEU A 85 -2.25 -6.64 3.31
N SER A 86 -3.09 -5.71 2.84
CA SER A 86 -3.66 -4.65 3.68
C SER A 86 -4.50 -5.22 4.83
N ASP A 87 -5.33 -6.23 4.59
CA ASP A 87 -6.19 -6.83 5.60
C ASP A 87 -5.38 -7.54 6.70
N ILE A 88 -4.30 -8.23 6.33
CA ILE A 88 -3.42 -8.92 7.27
C ILE A 88 -2.60 -7.93 8.10
N THR A 89 -2.04 -6.90 7.44
CA THR A 89 -1.06 -5.99 8.05
C THR A 89 -1.68 -4.77 8.72
N GLY A 90 -2.88 -4.39 8.31
CA GLY A 90 -3.52 -3.12 8.65
C GLY A 90 -2.86 -1.90 7.99
N TRP A 91 -1.95 -2.09 7.03
CA TRP A 91 -1.32 -1.00 6.29
C TRP A 91 -2.31 -0.34 5.32
N ALA A 92 -2.12 0.95 5.07
CA ALA A 92 -3.01 1.71 4.19
C ALA A 92 -2.92 1.20 2.75
N LEU A 93 -4.04 0.78 2.16
CA LEU A 93 -4.12 0.41 0.75
C LEU A 93 -4.36 1.65 -0.11
N LEU A 94 -3.42 1.92 -1.01
CA LEU A 94 -3.43 3.01 -1.98
C LEU A 94 -3.47 2.41 -3.39
N ASP A 95 -4.68 2.11 -3.88
CA ASP A 95 -4.88 1.66 -5.25
C ASP A 95 -5.00 2.86 -6.20
N LYS A 96 -4.17 2.89 -7.24
CA LYS A 96 -4.11 4.01 -8.19
C LYS A 96 -5.50 4.36 -8.73
N ASP A 97 -6.24 3.36 -9.19
CA ASP A 97 -7.54 3.58 -9.83
C ASP A 97 -8.60 3.99 -8.80
N ALA A 98 -8.59 3.41 -7.60
CA ALA A 98 -9.48 3.84 -6.53
C ALA A 98 -9.27 5.31 -6.13
N LEU A 99 -8.01 5.77 -6.12
CA LEU A 99 -7.65 7.14 -5.76
C LEU A 99 -7.99 8.17 -6.84
N THR A 100 -7.85 7.82 -8.11
CA THR A 100 -7.81 8.84 -9.19
C THR A 100 -8.93 8.72 -10.21
N ARG A 101 -9.62 7.58 -10.31
CA ARG A 101 -10.52 7.29 -11.45
C ARG A 101 -11.55 8.39 -11.74
N PRO A 102 -12.34 8.89 -10.77
CA PRO A 102 -13.35 9.91 -11.09
C PRO A 102 -12.74 11.20 -11.67
N LEU A 103 -11.57 11.60 -11.19
CA LEU A 103 -10.84 12.77 -11.68
C LEU A 103 -10.25 12.50 -13.08
N VAL A 104 -9.67 11.33 -13.27
CA VAL A 104 -9.05 10.90 -14.54
C VAL A 104 -10.08 10.83 -15.66
N GLU A 105 -11.25 10.22 -15.42
CA GLU A 105 -12.31 10.12 -16.42
C GLU A 105 -12.80 11.52 -16.84
N ARG A 106 -12.99 12.42 -15.86
CA ARG A 106 -13.38 13.81 -16.14
C ARG A 106 -12.29 14.58 -16.88
N LEU A 107 -11.01 14.35 -16.54
CA LEU A 107 -9.86 14.98 -17.17
C LEU A 107 -9.74 14.53 -18.63
N LEU A 108 -9.80 13.23 -18.89
CA LEU A 108 -9.76 12.68 -20.25
C LEU A 108 -10.86 13.27 -21.13
N ILE A 109 -12.10 13.37 -20.62
CA ILE A 109 -13.20 14.04 -21.33
C ILE A 109 -12.86 15.51 -21.63
N SER A 110 -12.29 16.25 -20.66
CA SER A 110 -11.91 17.65 -20.87
C SER A 110 -10.77 17.85 -21.88
N LEU A 111 -9.94 16.82 -22.07
CA LEU A 111 -8.88 16.79 -23.08
C LEU A 111 -9.37 16.27 -24.45
N GLY A 112 -10.67 15.96 -24.58
CA GLY A 112 -11.26 15.44 -25.81
C GLY A 112 -11.00 13.95 -26.07
N GLY A 113 -10.56 13.21 -25.04
CA GLY A 113 -10.30 11.77 -25.11
C GLY A 113 -11.45 10.91 -24.59
N ASP A 114 -11.27 9.59 -24.72
CA ASP A 114 -12.16 8.58 -24.11
C ASP A 114 -11.93 8.53 -22.58
N PRO A 115 -12.97 8.66 -21.72
CA PRO A 115 -12.81 8.55 -20.27
C PRO A 115 -12.16 7.24 -19.79
N HIS A 116 -12.30 6.17 -20.56
CA HIS A 116 -11.77 4.84 -20.23
C HIS A 116 -10.39 4.58 -20.84
N ASP A 117 -9.80 5.54 -21.54
CA ASP A 117 -8.47 5.40 -22.13
C ASP A 117 -7.39 5.23 -21.06
N ARG A 118 -6.55 4.20 -21.25
CA ARG A 118 -5.40 3.87 -20.41
C ARG A 118 -4.16 3.48 -21.25
N HIS A 119 -4.17 3.78 -22.55
CA HIS A 119 -3.16 3.27 -23.49
C HIS A 119 -2.70 4.28 -24.54
N THR A 120 -3.48 5.31 -24.89
CA THR A 120 -3.04 6.27 -25.92
C THR A 120 -1.95 7.21 -25.41
N ASP A 121 -1.24 7.86 -26.34
CA ASP A 121 -0.25 8.89 -26.03
C ASP A 121 -0.82 10.04 -25.20
N LEU A 122 -2.08 10.43 -25.42
CA LEU A 122 -2.75 11.46 -24.63
C LEU A 122 -2.78 11.06 -23.15
N TYR A 123 -3.27 9.84 -22.86
CA TYR A 123 -3.30 9.34 -21.49
C TYR A 123 -1.88 9.16 -20.92
N LEU A 124 -0.98 8.54 -21.67
CA LEU A 124 0.37 8.22 -21.19
C LEU A 124 1.19 9.48 -20.86
N ARG A 125 0.99 10.57 -21.61
CA ARG A 125 1.73 11.83 -21.43
C ARG A 125 1.07 12.80 -20.46
N GLU A 126 -0.24 13.01 -20.58
CA GLU A 126 -0.93 14.09 -19.86
C GLU A 126 -1.62 13.63 -18.57
N VAL A 127 -1.96 12.34 -18.45
CA VAL A 127 -2.84 11.84 -17.37
C VAL A 127 -2.13 10.86 -16.45
N ARG A 128 -1.48 9.82 -16.99
CA ARG A 128 -0.78 8.80 -16.21
C ARG A 128 0.24 9.39 -15.22
N PRO A 129 1.05 10.41 -15.57
CA PRO A 129 1.99 11.00 -14.61
C PRO A 129 1.28 11.63 -13.41
N LEU A 130 0.12 12.26 -13.61
CA LEU A 130 -0.68 12.85 -12.54
C LEU A 130 -1.24 11.78 -11.61
N GLU A 131 -1.70 10.65 -12.14
CA GLU A 131 -2.18 9.53 -11.31
C GLU A 131 -1.10 9.00 -10.39
N TYR A 132 0.09 8.75 -10.94
CA TYR A 132 1.24 8.26 -10.15
C TYR A 132 1.70 9.32 -9.16
N HIS A 133 1.71 10.60 -9.53
CA HIS A 133 2.04 11.68 -8.61
C HIS A 133 1.10 11.72 -7.41
N CYS A 134 -0.23 11.73 -7.63
CA CYS A 134 -1.22 11.71 -6.55
C CYS A 134 -1.03 10.52 -5.61
N MET A 135 -0.86 9.33 -6.18
CA MET A 135 -0.69 8.09 -5.42
C MET A 135 0.62 8.10 -4.60
N MET A 136 1.73 8.52 -5.21
CA MET A 136 3.04 8.56 -4.54
C MET A 136 3.08 9.61 -3.43
N GLU A 137 2.57 10.83 -3.66
CA GLU A 137 2.51 11.86 -2.61
C GLU A 137 1.63 11.43 -1.43
N THR A 138 0.47 10.82 -1.71
CA THR A 138 -0.38 10.23 -0.65
C THR A 138 0.36 9.15 0.15
N ALA A 139 1.18 8.34 -0.51
CA ALA A 139 1.99 7.34 0.17
C ALA A 139 3.08 7.98 1.02
N PHE A 140 3.74 9.04 0.54
CA PHE A 140 4.75 9.75 1.33
C PHE A 140 4.16 10.45 2.54
N ASP A 141 2.92 10.96 2.48
CA ASP A 141 2.23 11.49 3.65
C ASP A 141 2.00 10.40 4.71
N ASN A 142 1.63 9.18 4.30
CA ASN A 142 1.55 8.04 5.22
C ASN A 142 2.91 7.71 5.85
N LEU A 143 3.98 7.65 5.05
CA LEU A 143 5.33 7.38 5.56
C LEU A 143 5.83 8.50 6.49
N ASN A 144 5.54 9.77 6.21
CA ASN A 144 5.86 10.90 7.09
C ASN A 144 5.10 10.79 8.43
N ALA A 145 3.87 10.30 8.38
CA ALA A 145 3.09 9.91 9.54
C ALA A 145 3.52 8.55 10.11
N GLY A 146 4.66 7.99 9.67
CA GLY A 146 5.24 6.66 9.95
C GLY A 146 4.26 5.49 9.92
N THR A 147 3.37 5.52 8.94
CA THR A 147 2.41 4.45 8.64
C THR A 147 2.86 3.78 7.36
N SER A 148 3.03 2.46 7.39
CA SER A 148 3.31 1.66 6.20
C SER A 148 2.15 1.72 5.20
N ALA A 149 2.47 1.62 3.92
CA ALA A 149 1.49 1.71 2.84
C ALA A 149 1.71 0.63 1.78
N VAL A 150 0.60 0.14 1.23
CA VAL A 150 0.55 -0.81 0.12
C VAL A 150 0.03 -0.09 -1.10
N LEU A 151 0.88 0.03 -2.13
CA LEU A 151 0.55 0.67 -3.40
C LEU A 151 0.13 -0.38 -4.43
N SER A 152 -1.03 -0.23 -5.04
CA SER A 152 -1.50 -1.10 -6.13
C SER A 152 -1.58 -0.31 -7.44
N ALA A 153 -0.67 -0.62 -8.36
CA ALA A 153 -0.65 -0.06 -9.71
C ALA A 153 0.14 -0.98 -10.65
N PRO A 154 0.10 -0.78 -11.98
CA PRO A 154 0.89 -1.61 -12.88
C PRO A 154 2.40 -1.57 -12.63
N PHE A 155 2.96 -0.38 -12.37
CA PHE A 155 4.40 -0.14 -12.15
C PHE A 155 5.35 -0.73 -13.21
N VAL A 156 4.84 -1.07 -14.40
CA VAL A 156 5.63 -1.78 -15.43
C VAL A 156 6.80 -0.93 -15.92
N ALA A 157 6.56 0.35 -16.23
CA ALA A 157 7.62 1.26 -16.69
C ALA A 157 8.57 1.62 -15.54
N GLU A 158 8.03 1.83 -14.35
CA GLU A 158 8.76 2.23 -13.15
C GLU A 158 9.75 1.16 -12.70
N LEU A 159 9.34 -0.11 -12.71
CA LEU A 159 10.20 -1.23 -12.31
C LEU A 159 11.18 -1.68 -13.41
N ALA A 160 10.98 -1.22 -14.64
CA ALA A 160 11.95 -1.38 -15.73
C ALA A 160 13.08 -0.33 -15.66
N ASP A 161 12.84 0.83 -15.03
CA ASP A 161 13.83 1.88 -14.81
C ASP A 161 14.55 1.67 -13.46
N THR A 162 15.79 1.18 -13.52
CA THR A 162 16.61 0.95 -12.32
C THR A 162 16.93 2.25 -11.56
N GLU A 163 17.02 3.38 -12.25
CA GLU A 163 17.23 4.67 -11.60
C GLU A 163 15.97 5.13 -10.87
N TRP A 164 14.79 4.86 -11.42
CA TRP A 164 13.53 5.17 -10.74
C TRP A 164 13.43 4.42 -9.42
N VAL A 165 13.74 3.12 -9.42
CA VAL A 165 13.75 2.29 -8.21
C VAL A 165 14.78 2.81 -7.21
N ALA A 166 15.99 3.14 -7.66
CA ALA A 166 17.04 3.70 -6.79
C ALA A 166 16.63 5.04 -6.16
N ARG A 167 16.01 5.94 -6.94
CA ARG A 167 15.48 7.23 -6.46
C ARG A 167 14.37 7.03 -5.42
N LEU A 168 13.45 6.10 -5.67
CA LEU A 168 12.37 5.78 -4.73
C LEU A 168 12.94 5.23 -3.42
N THR A 169 13.81 4.22 -3.50
CA THR A 169 14.44 3.60 -2.32
C THR A 169 15.19 4.64 -1.50
N LYS A 170 15.95 5.53 -2.14
CA LYS A 170 16.62 6.63 -1.45
C LYS A 170 15.63 7.59 -0.78
N ARG A 171 14.58 8.02 -1.49
CA ARG A 171 13.55 8.92 -0.95
C ARG A 171 12.82 8.31 0.26
N CYS A 172 12.59 7.01 0.27
CA CYS A 172 12.04 6.29 1.43
C CYS A 172 13.06 6.17 2.57
N ALA A 173 14.31 5.81 2.27
CA ALA A 173 15.37 5.69 3.27
C ALA A 173 15.66 7.02 3.99
N ASP A 174 15.64 8.16 3.28
CA ASP A 174 15.77 9.50 3.86
C ASP A 174 14.64 9.83 4.86
N LYS A 175 13.54 9.06 4.84
CA LYS A 175 12.40 9.15 5.76
C LYS A 175 12.38 8.05 6.81
N GLY A 176 13.42 7.22 6.89
CA GLY A 176 13.47 6.05 7.77
C GLY A 176 12.48 4.97 7.36
N ALA A 177 12.11 4.90 6.07
CA ALA A 177 11.20 3.91 5.53
C ALA A 177 11.90 2.94 4.57
N GLU A 178 11.42 1.69 4.54
CA GLU A 178 11.90 0.65 3.63
C GLU A 178 11.02 0.56 2.38
N VAL A 179 11.53 -0.06 1.32
CA VAL A 179 10.78 -0.33 0.08
C VAL A 179 10.75 -1.83 -0.17
N ALA A 180 9.55 -2.36 -0.40
CA ALA A 180 9.34 -3.71 -0.91
C ALA A 180 8.66 -3.67 -2.28
N VAL A 181 9.10 -4.52 -3.19
CA VAL A 181 8.47 -4.68 -4.51
C VAL A 181 7.98 -6.11 -4.65
N VAL A 182 6.68 -6.25 -4.87
CA VAL A 182 6.02 -7.52 -5.16
C VAL A 182 5.50 -7.48 -6.59
N TRP A 183 5.89 -8.44 -7.40
CA TRP A 183 5.37 -8.62 -8.75
C TRP A 183 4.33 -9.74 -8.78
N VAL A 184 3.11 -9.42 -9.22
CA VAL A 184 2.07 -10.42 -9.45
C VAL A 184 2.16 -10.89 -10.91
N LEU A 185 2.79 -12.04 -11.10
CA LEU A 185 2.98 -12.71 -12.37
C LEU A 185 1.69 -13.42 -12.78
N CYS A 186 1.33 -13.30 -14.06
CA CYS A 186 0.13 -13.91 -14.62
C CYS A 186 0.38 -14.11 -16.12
N ASP A 187 -0.06 -15.24 -16.66
CA ASP A 187 0.04 -15.51 -18.11
C ASP A 187 -1.08 -14.80 -18.88
N ALA A 188 -0.92 -14.73 -20.20
CA ALA A 188 -1.87 -14.04 -21.07
C ALA A 188 -3.28 -14.63 -20.99
N GLU A 189 -3.41 -15.96 -20.90
CA GLU A 189 -4.70 -16.65 -20.82
C GLU A 189 -5.44 -16.29 -19.53
N SER A 190 -4.75 -16.35 -18.40
CA SER A 190 -5.26 -15.95 -17.08
C SER A 190 -5.66 -14.47 -17.08
N ILE A 191 -4.80 -13.60 -17.61
CA ILE A 191 -5.10 -12.16 -17.75
C ILE A 191 -6.39 -11.95 -18.54
N ARG A 192 -6.52 -12.61 -19.70
CA ARG A 192 -7.70 -12.50 -20.56
C ARG A 192 -8.97 -12.88 -19.80
N LYS A 193 -8.94 -14.04 -19.15
CA LYS A 193 -10.07 -14.53 -18.35
C LYS A 193 -10.42 -13.55 -17.23
N HIS A 194 -9.44 -13.00 -16.51
CA HIS A 194 -9.69 -12.03 -15.45
C HIS A 194 -10.30 -10.72 -15.96
N ILE A 195 -9.82 -10.19 -17.09
CA ILE A 195 -10.39 -8.96 -17.67
C ILE A 195 -11.79 -9.18 -18.25
N GLU A 196 -12.06 -10.36 -18.82
CA GLU A 196 -13.38 -10.75 -19.31
C GLU A 196 -14.38 -10.90 -18.14
N ILE A 197 -13.98 -11.54 -17.03
CA ILE A 197 -14.84 -11.73 -15.86
C ILE A 197 -15.19 -10.41 -15.17
N ARG A 198 -14.23 -9.48 -15.05
CA ARG A 198 -14.46 -8.22 -14.32
C ARG A 198 -15.25 -7.18 -15.11
N CYS A 199 -15.42 -7.36 -16.43
CA CYS A 199 -16.23 -6.51 -17.32
C CYS A 199 -15.99 -4.99 -17.15
N ASP A 200 -14.73 -4.57 -16.98
CA ASP A 200 -14.40 -3.16 -16.78
C ASP A 200 -14.29 -2.43 -18.13
N ALA A 201 -14.96 -1.28 -18.29
CA ALA A 201 -14.96 -0.51 -19.54
C ALA A 201 -13.54 -0.12 -20.02
N ARG A 202 -12.58 0.02 -19.09
CA ARG A 202 -11.17 0.33 -19.37
C ARG A 202 -10.40 -0.82 -20.04
N ASP A 203 -10.99 -2.00 -20.07
CA ASP A 203 -10.43 -3.17 -20.77
C ASP A 203 -10.99 -3.36 -22.17
N ALA A 204 -11.99 -2.57 -22.58
CA ALA A 204 -12.63 -2.70 -23.89
C ALA A 204 -11.60 -2.69 -25.03
N TRP A 205 -10.65 -1.75 -25.01
CA TRP A 205 -9.58 -1.71 -26.01
C TRP A 205 -8.71 -2.97 -26.00
N LYS A 206 -8.34 -3.49 -24.81
CA LYS A 206 -7.50 -4.69 -24.69
C LYS A 206 -8.20 -5.92 -25.24
N LEU A 207 -9.51 -6.05 -24.98
CA LEU A 207 -10.33 -7.16 -25.47
C LEU A 207 -10.51 -7.10 -27.00
N GLN A 208 -10.72 -5.91 -27.55
CA GLN A 208 -10.86 -5.71 -29.00
C GLN A 208 -9.54 -5.84 -29.76
N ASN A 209 -8.40 -5.57 -29.10
CA ASN A 209 -7.06 -5.55 -29.70
C ASN A 209 -6.12 -6.55 -29.00
N TRP A 210 -6.64 -7.74 -28.68
CA TRP A 210 -5.96 -8.69 -27.79
C TRP A 210 -4.56 -9.09 -28.27
N GLU A 211 -4.38 -9.36 -29.56
CA GLU A 211 -3.08 -9.73 -30.14
C GLU A 211 -2.04 -8.61 -30.03
N ALA A 212 -2.46 -7.36 -30.29
CA ALA A 212 -1.61 -6.21 -30.12
C ALA A 212 -1.24 -6.02 -28.63
N TYR A 213 -2.22 -6.13 -27.73
CA TYR A 213 -1.98 -6.01 -26.30
C TYR A 213 -1.03 -7.08 -25.77
N VAL A 214 -1.26 -8.36 -26.08
CA VAL A 214 -0.44 -9.47 -25.57
C VAL A 214 1.01 -9.38 -26.06
N SER A 215 1.24 -8.85 -27.26
CA SER A 215 2.60 -8.63 -27.79
C SER A 215 3.44 -7.66 -26.95
N THR A 216 2.79 -6.81 -26.14
CA THR A 216 3.45 -5.88 -25.22
C THR A 216 3.77 -6.49 -23.85
N LEU A 217 3.24 -7.68 -23.55
CA LEU A 217 3.38 -8.31 -22.24
C LEU A 217 4.62 -9.18 -22.18
N ASN A 218 5.49 -8.93 -21.21
CA ASN A 218 6.47 -9.91 -20.75
C ASN A 218 5.87 -10.71 -19.57
N THR A 219 5.27 -11.86 -19.86
CA THR A 219 4.65 -12.74 -18.85
C THR A 219 5.55 -13.88 -18.38
N ALA A 220 6.80 -13.94 -18.85
CA ALA A 220 7.71 -15.04 -18.55
C ALA A 220 8.40 -14.87 -17.18
N ALA A 221 8.68 -13.63 -16.78
CA ALA A 221 9.34 -13.31 -15.52
C ALA A 221 8.92 -11.93 -15.00
N GLY A 222 9.12 -11.70 -13.70
CA GLY A 222 9.01 -10.38 -13.10
C GLY A 222 10.22 -9.49 -13.42
N PRO A 223 10.13 -8.16 -13.22
CA PRO A 223 11.25 -7.26 -13.40
C PRO A 223 12.35 -7.56 -12.37
N PRO A 224 13.64 -7.29 -12.67
CA PRO A 224 14.76 -7.52 -11.74
C PRO A 224 14.61 -6.78 -10.40
N ALA A 225 13.84 -5.69 -10.37
CA ALA A 225 13.55 -4.92 -9.17
C ALA A 225 12.55 -5.59 -8.21
N ALA A 226 11.90 -6.69 -8.61
CA ALA A 226 10.96 -7.40 -7.75
C ALA A 226 11.71 -8.18 -6.66
N HIS A 227 11.38 -7.92 -5.39
CA HIS A 227 11.89 -8.69 -4.25
C HIS A 227 11.14 -10.02 -4.11
N ILE A 228 9.85 -10.04 -4.42
CA ILE A 228 8.98 -11.22 -4.36
C ILE A 228 8.17 -11.30 -5.65
N THR A 229 8.06 -12.49 -6.23
CA THR A 229 7.14 -12.78 -7.33
C THR A 229 6.03 -13.70 -6.84
N ILE A 230 4.78 -13.29 -7.01
CA ILE A 230 3.59 -14.08 -6.73
C ILE A 230 3.04 -14.60 -8.05
N ASP A 231 2.93 -15.92 -8.16
CA ASP A 231 2.37 -16.56 -9.34
C ASP A 231 0.84 -16.67 -9.23
N ASN A 232 0.14 -15.92 -10.08
CA ASN A 232 -1.31 -15.91 -10.18
C ASN A 232 -1.81 -16.45 -11.53
N ARG A 233 -1.13 -17.45 -12.08
CA ARG A 233 -1.63 -18.27 -13.19
C ARG A 233 -2.69 -19.25 -12.67
N LEU A 234 -3.81 -19.38 -13.40
CA LEU A 234 -4.99 -20.22 -13.13
C LEU A 234 -4.92 -21.16 -11.89
N GLY A 235 -5.01 -20.58 -10.68
CA GLY A 235 -5.40 -21.27 -9.44
C GLY A 235 -4.32 -21.79 -8.47
N ALA A 236 -3.02 -21.49 -8.64
CA ALA A 236 -2.00 -22.20 -7.83
C ALA A 236 -1.64 -21.55 -6.47
N ALA A 237 -1.42 -20.23 -6.37
CA ALA A 237 -0.88 -19.62 -5.13
C ALA A 237 -1.80 -18.59 -4.46
N PHE A 238 -2.61 -17.87 -5.24
CA PHE A 238 -3.46 -16.80 -4.71
C PHE A 238 -4.60 -17.33 -3.82
N ASP A 239 -5.18 -18.48 -4.19
CA ASP A 239 -6.28 -19.08 -3.44
C ASP A 239 -5.84 -19.59 -2.06
N LEU A 240 -4.61 -20.11 -1.93
CA LEU A 240 -4.05 -20.56 -0.65
C LEU A 240 -3.77 -19.38 0.30
N ALA A 241 -3.18 -18.30 -0.21
CA ALA A 241 -2.93 -17.10 0.58
C ALA A 241 -4.22 -16.40 1.02
N LYS A 242 -5.24 -16.40 0.14
CA LYS A 242 -6.59 -15.91 0.46
C LYS A 242 -7.25 -16.72 1.57
N GLN A 243 -7.24 -18.05 1.46
CA GLN A 243 -7.78 -18.96 2.48
C GLN A 243 -7.08 -18.82 3.84
N ALA A 244 -5.75 -18.71 3.84
CA ALA A 244 -4.98 -18.50 5.07
C ALA A 244 -5.35 -17.18 5.77
N SER A 245 -5.50 -16.11 5.00
CA SER A 245 -5.81 -14.78 5.53
C SER A 245 -7.25 -14.68 6.03
N GLU A 246 -8.21 -15.26 5.29
CA GLU A 246 -9.60 -15.37 5.75
C GLU A 246 -9.71 -16.17 7.06
N THR A 247 -8.84 -17.16 7.25
CA THR A 247 -8.78 -17.93 8.49
C THR A 247 -8.25 -17.07 9.63
N LEU A 248 -7.15 -16.34 9.42
CA LEU A 248 -6.57 -15.42 10.41
C LEU A 248 -7.54 -14.30 10.81
N LEU A 249 -8.23 -13.70 9.83
CA LEU A 249 -9.23 -12.65 10.07
C LEU A 249 -10.42 -13.19 10.87
N ARG A 250 -10.92 -14.39 10.55
CA ARG A 250 -11.97 -15.07 11.32
C ARG A 250 -11.53 -15.37 12.75
N SER A 251 -10.29 -15.83 12.94
CA SER A 251 -9.72 -16.07 14.28
C SER A 251 -9.63 -14.78 15.10
N ARG A 252 -9.26 -13.66 14.47
CA ARG A 252 -9.22 -12.34 15.12
C ARG A 252 -10.62 -11.86 15.52
N GLN A 253 -11.61 -11.96 14.63
CA GLN A 253 -13.00 -11.60 14.93
C GLN A 253 -13.60 -12.45 16.05
N ALA A 254 -13.29 -13.75 16.08
CA ALA A 254 -13.69 -14.64 17.17
C ALA A 254 -13.05 -14.25 18.51
N ALA A 255 -11.80 -13.78 18.51
CA ALA A 255 -11.12 -13.29 19.72
C ALA A 255 -11.68 -11.94 20.21
N GLU A 256 -12.17 -11.09 19.30
CA GLU A 256 -12.78 -9.79 19.62
C GLU A 256 -14.25 -9.91 20.07
N GLY A 257 -14.99 -10.95 19.63
CA GLY A 257 -16.40 -11.19 19.98
C GLY A 257 -16.66 -11.99 21.28
N VAL A 258 -15.61 -12.37 22.01
CA VAL A 258 -15.69 -13.11 23.30
C VAL A 258 -15.53 -12.15 24.51
N ARG A 259 -15.58 -10.84 24.29
CA ARG A 259 -15.56 -9.82 25.37
C ARG A 259 -16.92 -9.24 25.66
#